data_AF-A0A8T7GP63-F1
#
_entry.id   AF-A0A8T7GP63-F1
#
_cell.length_a   1.000
_cell.length_b   1.000
_cell.length_c   1.000
_cell.angle_alpha   90.00
_cell.angle_beta   90.00
_cell.angle_gamma   90.00
#
_symmetry.space_group_name_H-M   'P 1'
#
loop_
_entity.id
_entity.type
_entity.pdbx_description
1 polymer ?
#
loop_
_entity_poly.entity_id
_entity_poly.type
_entity_poly.pdbx_seq_one_letter_code
_entity_poly.pdbx_strand_id
1 'polypeptide(L)'
;MEKTSGRKVDFLRQIVNRVLAESQLPRQVVEDVRRMVGRAEDKYKFSAFGGDIRRLADYISSREFDDLVNLLKGADALNVLIEILERAKEAYRDYPEVVKAIEERLEEIKGKAEKTEEKIDAAYKALKDLEEKGLQVKKTNSEILISYPPLLDAKVTYDKSKKVFIVEYKIEGRVQAESATGLYDAVKRLVNLVKELA
;
A
#
# COMPACT_ATOMS: atom_id res chain seq x y z
N MET A 1 -44.01 -22.12 7.42
CA MET A 1 -42.77 -21.49 6.92
C MET A 1 -42.26 -20.59 8.03
N GLU A 2 -41.25 -21.08 8.75
CA GLU A 2 -40.70 -20.45 9.95
C GLU A 2 -39.86 -19.25 9.53
N LYS A 3 -40.21 -18.05 10.03
CA LYS A 3 -39.41 -16.83 9.83
C LYS A 3 -38.19 -16.93 10.75
N THR A 4 -37.04 -17.29 10.19
CA THR A 4 -35.76 -17.06 10.85
C THR A 4 -35.58 -15.56 11.06
N SER A 5 -35.64 -15.14 12.32
CA SER A 5 -35.27 -13.79 12.76
C SER A 5 -33.77 -13.58 12.52
N GLY A 6 -33.40 -13.25 11.29
CA GLY A 6 -32.03 -13.00 10.88
C GLY A 6 -31.44 -11.81 11.62
N ARG A 7 -30.22 -11.98 12.15
CA ARG A 7 -29.38 -10.91 12.68
C ARG A 7 -29.36 -9.76 11.66
N LYS A 8 -29.67 -8.52 12.05
CA LYS A 8 -29.54 -7.37 11.14
C LYS A 8 -28.09 -7.27 10.73
N VAL A 9 -27.82 -7.52 9.46
CA VAL A 9 -26.50 -7.42 8.87
C VAL A 9 -26.19 -5.93 8.70
N ASP A 10 -25.03 -5.49 9.17
CA ASP A 10 -24.57 -4.10 8.97
C ASP A 10 -24.33 -3.86 7.47
N PHE A 11 -24.53 -2.63 7.00
CA PHE A 11 -24.10 -2.27 5.65
C PHE A 11 -22.58 -2.28 5.56
N LEU A 12 -22.03 -2.60 4.38
CA LEU A 12 -20.58 -2.55 4.19
C LEU A 12 -20.04 -1.16 4.50
N ARG A 13 -20.74 -0.09 4.10
CA ARG A 13 -20.37 1.28 4.45
C ARG A 13 -20.28 1.53 5.96
N GLN A 14 -21.08 0.86 6.79
CA GLN A 14 -21.03 1.01 8.24
C GLN A 14 -19.81 0.32 8.82
N ILE A 15 -19.50 -0.88 8.35
CA ILE A 15 -18.28 -1.62 8.72
C ILE A 15 -17.06 -0.78 8.35
N VAL A 16 -17.00 -0.31 7.10
CA VAL A 16 -15.94 0.56 6.60
C VAL A 16 -15.81 1.82 7.43
N ASN A 17 -16.92 2.51 7.74
CA ASN A 17 -16.87 3.74 8.53
C ASN A 17 -16.32 3.52 9.94
N ARG A 18 -16.62 2.39 10.60
CA ARG A 18 -16.05 2.05 11.92
C ARG A 18 -14.54 1.85 11.81
N VAL A 19 -14.08 1.02 10.88
CA VAL A 19 -12.63 0.78 10.69
C VAL A 19 -11.89 2.07 10.34
N LEU A 20 -12.44 2.89 9.44
CA LEU A 20 -11.83 4.17 9.08
C LEU A 20 -11.77 5.15 10.26
N ALA A 21 -12.77 5.16 11.14
CA ALA A 21 -12.77 6.01 12.34
C ALA A 21 -11.72 5.58 13.37
N GLU A 22 -11.37 4.29 13.40
CA GLU A 22 -10.32 3.72 14.24
C GLU A 22 -8.93 3.86 13.60
N SER A 23 -8.87 4.10 12.29
CA SER A 23 -7.61 4.26 11.53
C SER A 23 -7.00 5.66 11.66
N GLN A 24 -5.67 5.77 11.49
CA GLN A 24 -4.95 7.05 11.42
C GLN A 24 -4.74 7.55 9.98
N LEU A 25 -5.66 7.22 9.06
CA LEU A 25 -5.49 7.55 7.65
C LEU A 25 -5.65 9.06 7.38
N PRO A 26 -4.95 9.60 6.37
CA PRO A 26 -5.17 10.96 5.91
C PRO A 26 -6.64 11.20 5.53
N ARG A 27 -7.17 12.37 5.90
CA ARG A 27 -8.59 12.72 5.68
C ARG A 27 -9.05 12.52 4.24
N GLN A 28 -8.19 12.85 3.26
CA GLN A 28 -8.49 12.66 1.85
C GLN A 28 -8.71 11.18 1.50
N VAL A 29 -7.83 10.29 1.97
CA VAL A 29 -7.93 8.84 1.74
C VAL A 29 -9.22 8.29 2.36
N VAL A 30 -9.55 8.73 3.58
CA VAL A 30 -10.80 8.34 4.26
C VAL A 30 -12.03 8.73 3.43
N GLU A 31 -12.09 9.95 2.93
CA GLU A 31 -13.22 10.44 2.13
C GLU A 31 -13.32 9.73 0.77
N ASP A 32 -12.19 9.42 0.15
CA ASP A 32 -12.17 8.69 -1.12
C ASP A 32 -12.63 7.23 -0.94
N VAL A 33 -12.17 6.53 0.11
CA VAL A 33 -12.65 5.18 0.45
C VAL A 33 -14.17 5.18 0.69
N ARG A 34 -14.67 6.13 1.50
CA ARG A 34 -16.12 6.28 1.76
C ARG A 34 -16.92 6.46 0.47
N ARG A 35 -16.43 7.31 -0.43
CA ARG A 35 -17.08 7.59 -1.72
C ARG A 35 -17.11 6.35 -2.62
N MET A 36 -16.00 5.62 -2.72
CA MET A 36 -15.89 4.41 -3.54
C MET A 36 -16.85 3.32 -3.05
N VAL A 37 -16.84 3.04 -1.75
CA VAL A 37 -17.71 2.02 -1.14
C VAL A 37 -19.18 2.42 -1.27
N GLY A 38 -19.53 3.69 -1.00
CA GLY A 38 -20.91 4.17 -1.15
C GLY A 38 -21.43 4.01 -2.59
N ARG A 39 -20.64 4.42 -3.59
CA ARG A 39 -20.99 4.24 -5.00
C ARG A 39 -21.14 2.77 -5.39
N ALA A 40 -20.28 1.91 -4.88
CA ALA A 40 -20.35 0.47 -5.14
C ALA A 40 -21.63 -0.14 -4.55
N GLU A 41 -21.98 0.21 -3.31
CA GLU A 41 -23.20 -0.25 -2.65
C GLU A 41 -24.46 0.12 -3.46
N ASP A 42 -24.51 1.34 -3.98
CA ASP A 42 -25.61 1.82 -4.83
C ASP A 42 -25.63 1.10 -6.21
N LYS A 43 -24.48 0.96 -6.85
CA LYS A 43 -24.34 0.37 -8.20
C LYS A 43 -24.65 -1.12 -8.21
N TYR A 44 -24.05 -1.86 -7.29
CA TYR A 44 -24.20 -3.31 -7.19
C TYR A 44 -25.43 -3.71 -6.37
N LYS A 45 -26.09 -2.76 -5.70
CA LYS A 45 -27.32 -2.97 -4.92
C LYS A 45 -27.17 -4.10 -3.89
N PHE A 46 -26.01 -4.22 -3.23
CA PHE A 46 -25.75 -5.25 -2.21
C PHE A 46 -26.16 -4.86 -0.79
N SER A 47 -27.02 -3.85 -0.68
CA SER A 47 -27.49 -3.33 0.60
C SER A 47 -28.28 -4.38 1.39
N ALA A 48 -28.09 -4.40 2.72
CA ALA A 48 -28.86 -5.28 3.62
C ALA A 48 -30.33 -4.84 3.78
N PHE A 49 -30.71 -3.67 3.24
CA PHE A 49 -32.05 -3.09 3.36
C PHE A 49 -32.56 -2.73 1.96
N GLY A 50 -33.12 -3.73 1.26
CA GLY A 50 -33.74 -3.55 -0.06
C GLY A 50 -32.82 -3.87 -1.25
N GLY A 51 -31.62 -4.38 -0.99
CA GLY A 51 -30.72 -4.95 -1.99
C GLY A 51 -30.62 -6.47 -1.90
N ASP A 52 -29.68 -7.03 -2.67
CA ASP A 52 -29.29 -8.43 -2.59
C ASP A 52 -27.84 -8.53 -2.11
N ILE A 53 -27.66 -8.88 -0.84
CA ILE A 53 -26.35 -9.01 -0.17
C ILE A 53 -25.39 -9.90 -0.96
N ARG A 54 -25.90 -10.89 -1.70
CA ARG A 54 -25.06 -11.79 -2.51
C ARG A 54 -24.24 -11.06 -3.56
N ARG A 55 -24.74 -9.91 -4.05
CA ARG A 55 -24.05 -9.05 -5.02
C ARG A 55 -22.83 -8.33 -4.43
N LEU A 56 -22.59 -8.45 -3.12
CA LEU A 56 -21.33 -8.05 -2.51
C LEU A 56 -20.16 -8.89 -3.06
N ALA A 57 -20.41 -10.18 -3.33
CA ALA A 57 -19.40 -11.05 -3.95
C ALA A 57 -19.00 -10.54 -5.35
N ASP A 58 -19.98 -10.07 -6.13
CA ASP A 58 -19.74 -9.45 -7.45
C ASP A 58 -18.86 -8.21 -7.32
N TYR A 59 -19.12 -7.35 -6.32
CA TYR A 59 -18.31 -6.17 -6.07
C TYR A 59 -16.89 -6.53 -5.64
N ILE A 60 -16.70 -7.44 -4.68
CA ILE A 60 -15.36 -7.85 -4.20
C ILE A 60 -14.49 -8.38 -5.33
N SER A 61 -15.12 -9.07 -6.29
CA SER A 61 -14.48 -9.65 -7.47
C SER A 61 -14.33 -8.66 -8.64
N SER A 62 -14.80 -7.42 -8.49
CA SER A 62 -14.84 -6.42 -9.56
C SER A 62 -13.56 -5.59 -9.65
N ARG A 63 -13.38 -4.94 -10.82
CA ARG A 63 -12.33 -3.94 -11.02
C ARG A 63 -12.49 -2.71 -10.12
N GLU A 64 -13.72 -2.33 -9.77
CA GLU A 64 -13.92 -1.22 -8.83
C GLU A 64 -13.38 -1.54 -7.43
N PHE A 65 -13.37 -2.82 -7.05
CA PHE A 65 -12.72 -3.24 -5.81
C PHE A 65 -11.18 -3.28 -5.97
N ASP A 66 -10.65 -3.64 -7.14
CA ASP A 66 -9.21 -3.48 -7.42
C ASP A 66 -8.76 -2.03 -7.26
N ASP A 67 -9.58 -1.06 -7.69
CA ASP A 67 -9.29 0.36 -7.51
C ASP A 67 -9.20 0.74 -6.02
N LEU A 68 -10.09 0.18 -5.18
CA LEU A 68 -10.04 0.39 -3.73
C LEU A 68 -8.77 -0.22 -3.11
N VAL A 69 -8.39 -1.42 -3.55
CA VAL A 69 -7.13 -2.08 -3.15
C VAL A 69 -5.94 -1.20 -3.50
N ASN A 70 -5.92 -0.67 -4.73
CA ASN A 70 -4.82 0.17 -5.22
C ASN A 70 -4.73 1.50 -4.47
N LEU A 71 -5.86 2.14 -4.14
CA LEU A 71 -5.91 3.35 -3.32
C LEU A 71 -5.26 3.10 -1.94
N LEU A 72 -5.71 2.06 -1.24
CA LEU A 72 -5.20 1.75 0.10
C LEU A 72 -3.75 1.26 0.06
N LYS A 73 -3.35 0.57 -1.01
CA LYS A 73 -1.93 0.22 -1.23
C LYS A 73 -1.06 1.45 -1.45
N GLY A 74 -1.50 2.42 -2.25
CA GLY A 74 -0.76 3.66 -2.49
C GLY A 74 -0.61 4.52 -1.23
N ALA A 75 -1.51 4.36 -0.26
CA ALA A 75 -1.47 5.01 1.04
C ALA A 75 -0.78 4.19 2.15
N ASP A 76 -0.11 3.09 1.81
CA ASP A 76 0.49 2.13 2.76
C ASP A 76 -0.49 1.63 3.85
N ALA A 77 -1.75 1.45 3.45
CA ALA A 77 -2.90 1.21 4.32
C ALA A 77 -3.60 -0.13 4.04
N LEU A 78 -2.90 -1.12 3.48
CA LEU A 78 -3.49 -2.42 3.16
C LEU A 78 -4.00 -3.18 4.39
N ASN A 79 -3.41 -2.94 5.57
CA ASN A 79 -3.90 -3.46 6.84
C ASN A 79 -5.34 -3.01 7.14
N VAL A 80 -5.70 -1.77 6.80
CA VAL A 80 -7.06 -1.25 6.95
C VAL A 80 -8.03 -2.01 6.06
N LEU A 81 -7.63 -2.33 4.82
CA LEU A 81 -8.47 -3.14 3.92
C LEU A 81 -8.65 -4.57 4.44
N ILE A 82 -7.59 -5.18 4.95
CA ILE A 82 -7.62 -6.51 5.56
C ILE A 82 -8.62 -6.51 6.72
N GLU A 83 -8.55 -5.51 7.61
CA GLU A 83 -9.46 -5.40 8.74
C GLU A 83 -10.93 -5.20 8.31
N ILE A 84 -11.17 -4.37 7.28
CA ILE A 84 -12.52 -4.21 6.68
C ILE A 84 -13.05 -5.56 6.20
N LEU A 85 -12.24 -6.31 5.46
CA LEU A 85 -12.62 -7.61 4.91
C LEU A 85 -12.84 -8.65 6.01
N GLU A 86 -12.03 -8.67 7.07
CA GLU A 86 -12.21 -9.57 8.20
C GLU A 86 -13.50 -9.27 8.98
N ARG A 87 -13.79 -7.99 9.26
CA ARG A 87 -15.06 -7.60 9.90
C ARG A 87 -16.27 -7.88 9.00
N ALA A 88 -16.13 -7.67 7.70
CA ALA A 88 -17.16 -8.03 6.72
C ALA A 88 -17.40 -9.54 6.71
N LYS A 89 -16.35 -10.36 6.74
CA LYS A 89 -16.47 -11.82 6.76
C LYS A 89 -17.36 -12.30 7.91
N GLU A 90 -17.12 -11.79 9.12
CA GLU A 90 -17.91 -12.14 10.30
C GLU A 90 -19.36 -11.61 10.18
N ALA A 91 -19.55 -10.39 9.69
CA ALA A 91 -20.88 -9.79 9.53
C ALA A 91 -21.75 -10.53 8.49
N TYR A 92 -21.13 -11.05 7.43
CA TYR A 92 -21.80 -11.74 6.32
C TYR A 92 -21.66 -13.27 6.38
N ARG A 93 -21.31 -13.85 7.54
CA ARG A 93 -21.04 -15.29 7.70
C ARG A 93 -22.15 -16.23 7.22
N ASP A 94 -23.39 -15.76 7.21
CA ASP A 94 -24.57 -16.52 6.77
C ASP A 94 -24.73 -16.53 5.23
N TYR A 95 -23.83 -15.89 4.48
CA TYR A 95 -23.81 -15.80 3.02
C TYR A 95 -22.51 -16.42 2.46
N PRO A 96 -22.49 -17.75 2.21
CA PRO A 96 -21.28 -18.47 1.83
C PRO A 96 -20.56 -17.92 0.60
N GLU A 97 -21.31 -17.46 -0.40
CA GLU A 97 -20.80 -16.83 -1.62
C GLU A 97 -20.01 -15.54 -1.34
N VAL A 98 -20.48 -14.74 -0.38
CA VAL A 98 -19.81 -13.51 0.04
C VAL A 98 -18.57 -13.85 0.87
N VAL A 99 -18.70 -14.77 1.84
CA VAL A 99 -17.58 -15.23 2.66
C VAL A 99 -16.45 -15.76 1.79
N LYS A 100 -16.78 -16.61 0.81
CA LYS A 100 -15.81 -17.18 -0.12
C LYS A 100 -15.09 -16.10 -0.92
N ALA A 101 -15.83 -15.15 -1.49
CA ALA A 101 -15.23 -14.03 -2.24
C ALA A 101 -14.30 -13.18 -1.35
N ILE A 102 -14.68 -12.95 -0.09
CA ILE A 102 -13.83 -12.25 0.88
C ILE A 102 -12.56 -13.04 1.18
N GLU A 103 -12.65 -14.36 1.39
CA GLU A 103 -11.51 -15.23 1.71
C GLU A 103 -10.51 -15.29 0.56
N GLU A 104 -10.97 -15.54 -0.67
CA GLU A 104 -10.13 -15.55 -1.87
C GLU A 104 -9.39 -14.20 -2.01
N ARG A 105 -10.07 -13.10 -1.72
CA ARG A 105 -9.47 -11.77 -1.81
C ARG A 105 -8.49 -11.46 -0.69
N LEU A 106 -8.78 -11.91 0.54
CA LEU A 106 -7.86 -11.82 1.66
C LEU A 106 -6.58 -12.61 1.39
N GLU A 107 -6.69 -13.83 0.87
CA GLU A 107 -5.53 -14.65 0.47
C GLU A 107 -4.71 -13.96 -0.61
N GLU A 108 -5.35 -13.39 -1.64
CA GLU A 108 -4.66 -12.67 -2.69
C GLU A 108 -3.89 -11.45 -2.16
N ILE A 109 -4.52 -10.65 -1.28
CA ILE A 109 -3.91 -9.46 -0.69
C ILE A 109 -2.75 -9.84 0.24
N LYS A 110 -2.95 -10.83 1.13
CA LYS A 110 -1.95 -11.30 2.09
C LYS A 110 -0.79 -12.00 1.38
N GLY A 111 -1.05 -12.93 0.47
CA GLY A 111 -0.01 -13.64 -0.30
C GLY A 111 0.77 -12.71 -1.24
N LYS A 112 0.16 -11.62 -1.74
CA LYS A 112 0.89 -10.57 -2.43
C LYS A 112 1.80 -9.80 -1.47
N ALA A 113 1.36 -9.49 -0.25
CA ALA A 113 2.16 -8.77 0.74
C ALA A 113 3.40 -9.58 1.15
N GLU A 114 3.22 -10.85 1.48
CA GLU A 114 4.30 -11.79 1.85
C GLU A 114 5.40 -11.86 0.77
N LYS A 115 5.02 -12.00 -0.51
CA LYS A 115 6.00 -12.05 -1.61
C LYS A 115 6.82 -10.78 -1.79
N THR A 116 6.29 -9.61 -1.45
CA THR A 116 7.10 -8.37 -1.49
C THR A 116 7.97 -8.24 -0.26
N GLU A 117 7.48 -8.63 0.92
CA GLU A 117 8.29 -8.66 2.13
C GLU A 117 9.50 -9.59 1.94
N GLU A 118 9.33 -10.77 1.35
CA GLU A 118 10.43 -11.69 1.02
C GLU A 118 11.49 -11.04 0.09
N LYS A 119 11.06 -10.25 -0.89
CA LYS A 119 11.97 -9.55 -1.82
C LYS A 119 12.72 -8.41 -1.13
N ILE A 120 12.02 -7.66 -0.28
CA ILE A 120 12.62 -6.61 0.54
C ILE A 120 13.60 -7.22 1.55
N ASP A 121 13.29 -8.36 2.14
CA ASP A 121 14.18 -9.09 3.05
C ASP A 121 15.46 -9.56 2.37
N ALA A 122 15.33 -10.13 1.17
CA ALA A 122 16.48 -10.54 0.38
C ALA A 122 17.37 -9.35 0.02
N ALA A 123 16.77 -8.24 -0.42
CA ALA A 123 17.49 -7.01 -0.73
C ALA A 123 18.14 -6.39 0.51
N TYR A 124 17.45 -6.37 1.64
CA TYR A 124 17.99 -5.85 2.90
C TYR A 124 19.21 -6.64 3.35
N LYS A 125 19.17 -7.98 3.29
CA LYS A 125 20.34 -8.81 3.60
C LYS A 125 21.53 -8.49 2.70
N ALA A 126 21.30 -8.30 1.40
CA ALA A 126 22.37 -7.96 0.46
C ALA A 126 22.94 -6.54 0.68
N LEU A 127 22.12 -5.60 1.15
CA LEU A 127 22.52 -4.22 1.39
C LEU A 127 23.09 -3.99 2.78
N LYS A 128 22.86 -4.90 3.73
CA LYS A 128 23.31 -4.76 5.13
C LYS A 128 24.83 -4.67 5.24
N ASP A 129 25.58 -5.35 4.37
CA ASP A 129 27.04 -5.29 4.36
C ASP A 129 27.57 -3.88 4.04
N LEU A 130 26.73 -2.99 3.47
CA LEU A 130 27.08 -1.59 3.28
C LEU A 130 27.21 -0.82 4.60
N GLU A 131 26.68 -1.34 5.71
CA GLU A 131 26.88 -0.76 7.04
C GLU A 131 28.37 -0.73 7.44
N GLU A 132 29.17 -1.71 6.97
CA GLU A 132 30.62 -1.73 7.18
C GLU A 132 31.34 -0.55 6.50
N LYS A 133 30.72 0.02 5.46
CA LYS A 133 31.21 1.21 4.76
C LYS A 133 30.70 2.52 5.37
N GLY A 134 30.03 2.44 6.53
CA GLY A 134 29.53 3.58 7.29
C GLY A 134 28.14 4.07 6.87
N LEU A 135 27.44 3.34 5.99
CA LEU A 135 26.04 3.63 5.68
C LEU A 135 25.14 3.16 6.83
N GLN A 136 24.00 3.80 7.02
CA GLN A 136 22.95 3.31 7.91
C GLN A 136 21.86 2.69 7.04
N VAL A 137 21.49 1.43 7.29
CA VAL A 137 20.47 0.72 6.52
C VAL A 137 19.32 0.33 7.44
N LYS A 138 18.11 0.77 7.14
CA LYS A 138 16.89 0.44 7.88
C LYS A 138 15.87 -0.21 6.96
N LYS A 139 15.08 -1.15 7.49
CA LYS A 139 14.06 -1.89 6.76
C LYS A 139 12.67 -1.61 7.33
N THR A 140 11.67 -1.50 6.47
CA THR A 140 10.25 -1.62 6.81
C THR A 140 9.65 -2.82 6.07
N ASN A 141 8.33 -3.00 6.08
CA ASN A 141 7.69 -4.12 5.38
C ASN A 141 7.72 -3.95 3.85
N SER A 142 7.85 -2.71 3.36
CA SER A 142 7.69 -2.36 1.95
C SER A 142 8.91 -1.69 1.33
N GLU A 143 9.87 -1.23 2.15
CA GLU A 143 11.01 -0.44 1.69
C GLU A 143 12.28 -0.62 2.54
N ILE A 144 13.40 -0.21 1.97
CA ILE A 144 14.71 -0.12 2.63
C ILE A 144 15.17 1.32 2.55
N LEU A 145 15.49 1.92 3.68
CA LEU A 145 16.06 3.25 3.79
C LEU A 145 17.57 3.14 4.00
N ILE A 146 18.33 3.84 3.18
CA ILE A 146 19.79 3.90 3.23
C ILE A 146 20.17 5.36 3.43
N SER A 147 20.98 5.66 4.45
CA SER A 147 21.46 7.03 4.67
C SER A 147 22.95 7.06 4.97
N TYR A 148 23.64 8.05 4.42
CA TYR A 148 25.00 8.44 4.79
C TYR A 148 25.00 9.93 5.13
N PRO A 149 24.54 10.31 6.35
CA PRO A 149 24.30 11.70 6.67
C PRO A 149 25.60 12.54 6.67
N PRO A 150 25.55 13.79 6.18
CA PRO A 150 24.41 14.49 5.57
C PRO A 150 24.36 14.35 4.03
N LEU A 151 25.11 13.43 3.43
CA LEU A 151 25.46 13.46 2.00
C LEU A 151 24.53 12.64 1.11
N LEU A 152 23.96 11.55 1.61
CA LEU A 152 23.11 10.66 0.82
C LEU A 152 21.92 10.18 1.63
N ASP A 153 20.74 10.26 1.02
CA ASP A 153 19.56 9.52 1.42
C ASP A 153 19.06 8.73 0.22
N ALA A 154 18.76 7.45 0.40
CA ALA A 154 18.19 6.60 -0.63
C ALA A 154 17.09 5.69 -0.06
N LYS A 155 16.09 5.43 -0.89
CA LYS A 155 14.94 4.59 -0.61
C LYS A 155 14.83 3.53 -1.68
N VAL A 156 14.85 2.27 -1.28
CA VAL A 156 14.69 1.11 -2.16
C VAL A 156 13.30 0.53 -1.97
N THR A 157 12.58 0.34 -3.06
CA THR A 157 11.27 -0.31 -3.09
C THR A 157 11.27 -1.43 -4.14
N TYR A 158 10.28 -2.32 -4.08
CA TYR A 158 10.09 -3.37 -5.09
C TYR A 158 8.80 -3.18 -5.88
N ASP A 159 8.92 -2.88 -7.17
CA ASP A 159 7.78 -2.84 -8.09
C ASP A 159 7.44 -4.27 -8.52
N LYS A 160 6.39 -4.83 -7.92
CA LYS A 160 5.90 -6.18 -8.22
C LYS A 160 5.39 -6.34 -9.66
N SER A 161 4.84 -5.29 -10.26
CA SER A 161 4.29 -5.34 -11.62
C SER A 161 5.40 -5.47 -12.64
N LYS A 162 6.49 -4.73 -12.43
CA LYS A 162 7.68 -4.77 -13.31
C LYS A 162 8.71 -5.80 -12.86
N LYS A 163 8.56 -6.35 -11.66
CA LYS A 163 9.52 -7.26 -10.99
C LYS A 163 10.92 -6.66 -10.83
N VAL A 164 11.00 -5.34 -10.61
CA VAL A 164 12.27 -4.61 -10.46
C VAL A 164 12.36 -3.93 -9.10
N PHE A 165 13.58 -3.73 -8.62
CA PHE A 165 13.85 -2.81 -7.51
C PHE A 165 13.96 -1.38 -8.06
N ILE A 166 13.38 -0.43 -7.35
CA ILE A 166 13.47 1.00 -7.66
C ILE A 166 14.24 1.65 -6.53
N VAL A 167 15.28 2.42 -6.88
CA VAL A 167 16.07 3.20 -5.94
C VAL A 167 15.80 4.67 -6.21
N GLU A 168 15.17 5.35 -5.26
CA GLU A 168 15.05 6.80 -5.25
C GLU A 168 16.14 7.35 -4.34
N TYR A 169 16.94 8.31 -4.78
CA TYR A 169 18.06 8.83 -3.98
C TYR A 169 18.19 10.35 -4.09
N LYS A 170 18.79 10.93 -3.07
CA LYS A 170 19.13 12.34 -2.95
C LYS A 170 20.56 12.46 -2.46
N ILE A 171 21.37 13.22 -3.19
CA ILE A 171 22.74 13.55 -2.79
C ILE A 171 22.79 15.04 -2.47
N GLU A 172 23.28 15.38 -1.29
CA GLU A 172 23.52 16.75 -0.86
C GLU A 172 25.01 16.97 -0.61
N GLY A 173 25.50 18.15 -0.97
CA GLY A 173 26.90 18.48 -0.79
C GLY A 173 27.19 19.94 -1.07
N ARG A 174 28.34 20.39 -0.58
CA ARG A 174 28.84 21.74 -0.82
C ARG A 174 30.25 21.66 -1.35
N VAL A 175 30.52 22.43 -2.41
CA VAL A 175 31.88 22.61 -2.93
C VAL A 175 32.28 24.07 -2.75
N GLN A 176 33.49 24.28 -2.26
CA GLN A 176 34.14 25.58 -2.18
C GLN A 176 35.33 25.58 -3.15
N ALA A 177 35.48 26.68 -3.88
CA ALA A 177 36.60 26.87 -4.81
C ALA A 177 37.21 28.25 -4.59
N GLU A 178 38.54 28.32 -4.58
CA GLU A 178 39.32 29.55 -4.36
C GLU A 178 39.59 30.31 -5.68
N SER A 179 39.25 29.71 -6.83
CA SER A 179 39.44 30.31 -8.14
C SER A 179 38.33 29.90 -9.11
N ALA A 180 38.17 30.70 -10.17
CA ALA A 180 37.21 30.41 -11.24
C ALA A 180 37.51 29.08 -11.96
N THR A 181 38.80 28.77 -12.17
CA THR A 181 39.22 27.49 -12.77
C THR A 181 38.87 26.31 -11.85
N GLY A 182 39.13 26.44 -10.55
CA GLY A 182 38.75 25.41 -9.58
C GLY A 182 37.23 25.19 -9.49
N LEU A 183 36.44 26.28 -9.61
CA LEU A 183 34.99 26.19 -9.67
C LEU A 183 34.52 25.46 -10.93
N TYR A 184 35.09 25.78 -12.10
CA TYR A 184 34.75 25.13 -13.35
C TYR A 184 35.01 23.61 -13.29
N ASP A 185 36.18 23.20 -12.79
CA ASP A 185 36.53 21.79 -12.66
C ASP A 185 35.62 21.06 -11.66
N ALA A 186 35.27 21.71 -10.54
CA ALA A 186 34.34 21.17 -9.57
C ALA A 186 32.95 20.92 -10.18
N VAL A 187 32.38 21.90 -10.87
CA VAL A 187 31.06 21.77 -11.52
C VAL A 187 31.11 20.72 -12.62
N LYS A 188 32.20 20.65 -13.39
CA LYS A 188 32.38 19.62 -14.43
C LYS A 188 32.37 18.20 -13.84
N ARG A 189 33.00 17.99 -12.69
CA ARG A 189 32.96 16.70 -11.97
C ARG A 189 31.54 16.36 -11.50
N LEU A 190 30.81 17.34 -10.96
CA LEU A 190 29.41 17.13 -10.54
C LEU A 190 28.50 16.77 -11.72
N VAL A 191 28.64 17.45 -12.86
CA VAL A 191 27.87 17.12 -14.07
C VAL A 191 28.17 15.71 -14.56
N ASN A 192 29.43 15.27 -14.52
CA ASN A 192 29.79 13.91 -14.89
C ASN A 192 29.19 12.88 -13.93
N LEU A 193 29.26 13.13 -12.63
CA LEU A 193 28.63 12.28 -11.62
C LEU A 193 27.11 12.14 -11.85
N VAL A 194 26.42 13.25 -12.14
CA VAL A 194 24.98 13.21 -12.43
C VAL A 194 24.67 12.39 -13.69
N LYS A 195 25.52 12.44 -14.72
CA LYS A 195 25.35 11.63 -15.93
C LYS A 195 25.59 10.15 -15.71
N GLU A 196 26.48 9.78 -14.79
CA GLU A 196 26.73 8.38 -14.43
C GLU A 196 25.58 7.78 -13.62
N LEU A 197 24.80 8.61 -12.94
CA LEU A 197 23.70 8.19 -12.08
C LEU A 197 22.32 8.20 -12.78
N ALA A 198 22.20 8.79 -13.98
CA ALA A 198 20.96 8.92 -14.76
C ALA A 198 20.87 7.89 -15.89
#